data_AF-A0A7X3I5J4-F1
#
_entry.id   AF-A0A7X3I5J4-F1
#
_cell.length_a   1.000
_cell.length_b   1.000
_cell.length_c   1.000
_cell.angle_alpha   90.00
_cell.angle_beta   90.00
_cell.angle_gamma   90.00
#
_symmetry.space_group_name_H-M   'P 1'
#
loop_
_entity.id
_entity.type
_entity.pdbx_description
1 polymer ?
#
loop_
_entity_poly.entity_id
_entity_poly.type
_entity_poly.pdbx_seq_one_letter_code
_entity_poly.pdbx_strand_id
1 'polypeptide(L)'
;PVGKGRVVRQDAEARVAILSLGTRLAEALKAADTLAEQGVAVTVADARFAKPLDEALILDLAQSHAVLLTIEEGSRGGFGAMVLHLLSEKGALDAGRVRVRTLTLPDAYQDQDSPEKMYAEAGLDAKAIVKMALDTLPERKEGRSRLRLA
;
A
#
# COMPACT_ATOMS: atom_id res chain seq x y z
N PRO A 1 3.35 -12.26 -18.08
CA PRO A 1 2.70 -11.59 -19.22
C PRO A 1 2.87 -10.08 -19.11
N VAL A 2 2.82 -9.33 -20.22
CA VAL A 2 2.80 -7.85 -20.17
C VAL A 2 1.54 -7.39 -19.43
N GLY A 3 1.66 -6.35 -18.60
CA GLY A 3 0.53 -5.80 -17.85
C GLY A 3 0.04 -6.67 -16.69
N LYS A 4 0.86 -7.65 -16.26
CA LYS A 4 0.53 -8.53 -15.13
C LYS A 4 1.53 -8.41 -14.00
N GLY A 5 1.01 -8.01 -12.84
CA GLY A 5 1.74 -7.96 -11.59
C GLY A 5 1.88 -9.35 -10.97
N ARG A 6 2.38 -9.40 -9.73
CA ARG A 6 2.46 -10.62 -8.94
C ARG A 6 2.39 -10.31 -7.45
N VAL A 7 1.73 -11.18 -6.69
CA VAL A 7 1.86 -11.20 -5.23
C VAL A 7 3.17 -11.89 -4.89
N VAL A 8 4.01 -11.24 -4.09
CA VAL A 8 5.31 -11.77 -3.65
C VAL A 8 5.32 -12.18 -2.18
N ARG A 9 4.33 -11.72 -1.41
CA ARG A 9 4.05 -12.14 -0.04
C ARG A 9 2.55 -12.04 0.23
N GLN A 10 1.99 -13.02 0.92
CA GLN A 10 0.61 -13.03 1.34
C GLN A 10 0.48 -13.70 2.70
N ASP A 11 0.33 -12.89 3.73
CA ASP A 11 0.05 -13.39 5.08
C ASP A 11 -1.43 -13.80 5.19
N ALA A 12 -1.74 -14.79 6.03
CA ALA A 12 -3.13 -15.13 6.33
C ALA A 12 -3.81 -13.94 7.05
N GLU A 13 -5.05 -13.64 6.69
CA GLU A 13 -5.83 -12.52 7.25
C GLU A 13 -5.18 -11.13 7.05
N ALA A 14 -4.37 -10.96 6.01
CA ALA A 14 -3.75 -9.68 5.68
C ALA A 14 -4.79 -8.56 5.59
N ARG A 15 -4.58 -7.48 6.36
CA ARG A 15 -5.45 -6.29 6.36
C ARG A 15 -4.82 -5.11 5.62
N VAL A 16 -3.51 -5.16 5.38
CA VAL A 16 -2.74 -4.16 4.66
C VAL A 16 -2.21 -4.80 3.38
N ALA A 17 -2.42 -4.14 2.24
CA ALA A 17 -1.76 -4.45 0.99
C ALA A 17 -0.76 -3.36 0.64
N ILE A 18 0.44 -3.75 0.19
CA ILE A 18 1.46 -2.85 -0.35
C ILE A 18 1.68 -3.22 -1.81
N LEU A 19 1.31 -2.32 -2.72
CA LEU A 19 1.51 -2.45 -4.15
C LEU A 19 2.69 -1.58 -4.59
N SER A 20 3.82 -2.22 -4.86
CA SER A 20 5.05 -1.56 -5.27
C SER A 20 5.21 -1.51 -6.78
N LEU A 21 5.61 -0.36 -7.30
CA LEU A 21 6.14 -0.19 -8.65
C LEU A 21 7.60 0.26 -8.56
N GLY A 22 8.50 -0.45 -9.24
CA GLY A 22 9.92 -0.08 -9.33
C GLY A 22 10.76 -0.68 -8.21
N THR A 23 11.80 0.03 -7.78
CA THR A 23 12.87 -0.58 -6.97
C THR A 23 12.56 -0.62 -5.47
N ARG A 24 11.46 0.03 -5.04
CA ARG A 24 11.00 0.03 -3.64
C ARG A 24 10.39 -1.30 -3.17
N LEU A 25 10.36 -2.33 -4.01
CA LEU A 25 9.85 -3.64 -3.63
C LEU A 25 10.59 -4.23 -2.42
N ALA A 26 11.92 -4.02 -2.35
CA ALA A 26 12.72 -4.49 -1.23
C ALA A 26 12.35 -3.78 0.09
N GLU A 27 12.10 -2.46 0.04
CA GLU A 27 11.63 -1.69 1.20
C GLU A 27 10.21 -2.08 1.62
N ALA A 28 9.33 -2.40 0.66
CA ALA A 28 7.99 -2.92 0.93
C ALA A 28 8.02 -4.28 1.67
N LEU A 29 8.93 -5.17 1.29
CA LEU A 29 9.12 -6.45 1.98
C LEU A 29 9.66 -6.25 3.40
N LYS A 30 10.68 -5.40 3.57
CA LYS A 30 11.20 -5.03 4.92
C LYS A 30 10.10 -4.44 5.81
N ALA A 31 9.28 -3.55 5.27
CA ALA A 31 8.15 -2.97 5.99
C ALA A 31 7.13 -4.03 6.41
N ALA A 32 6.86 -5.00 5.53
CA ALA A 32 5.97 -6.11 5.83
C ALA A 32 6.53 -7.02 6.95
N ASP A 33 7.85 -7.23 7.01
CA ASP A 33 8.49 -7.98 8.11
C ASP A 33 8.29 -7.23 9.44
N THR A 34 8.59 -5.93 9.47
CA THR A 34 8.39 -5.09 10.66
C THR A 34 6.91 -5.00 11.09
N LEU A 35 5.96 -4.97 10.15
CA LEU A 35 4.53 -4.98 10.45
C LEU A 35 4.08 -6.32 11.04
N ALA A 36 4.60 -7.44 10.55
CA ALA A 36 4.29 -8.76 11.08
C ALA A 36 4.84 -8.95 12.50
N GLU A 37 6.03 -8.43 12.81
CA GLU A 37 6.57 -8.37 14.17
C GLU A 37 5.64 -7.59 15.13
N GLN A 38 4.85 -6.66 14.60
CA GLN A 38 3.85 -5.88 15.33
C GLN A 38 2.43 -6.47 15.27
N GLY A 39 2.28 -7.71 14.76
CA GLY A 39 0.99 -8.40 14.68
C GLY A 39 0.06 -7.92 13.56
N VAL A 40 0.59 -7.20 12.57
CA VAL A 40 -0.15 -6.76 11.38
C VAL A 40 0.21 -7.64 10.19
N ALA A 41 -0.75 -8.44 9.73
CA ALA A 41 -0.60 -9.27 8.53
C ALA A 41 -0.66 -8.42 7.25
N VAL A 42 0.25 -8.69 6.31
CA VAL A 42 0.47 -7.88 5.11
C VAL A 42 0.51 -8.72 3.83
N THR A 43 -0.08 -8.21 2.77
CA THR A 43 0.15 -8.66 1.39
C THR A 43 1.10 -7.69 0.71
N VAL A 44 2.12 -8.20 0.02
CA VAL A 44 3.01 -7.38 -0.83
C VAL A 44 2.88 -7.84 -2.27
N ALA A 45 2.59 -6.90 -3.16
CA ALA A 45 2.48 -7.13 -4.59
C ALA A 45 3.46 -6.24 -5.37
N ASP A 46 4.08 -6.84 -6.38
CA ASP A 46 4.94 -6.18 -7.37
C ASP A 46 4.07 -5.91 -8.61
N ALA A 47 3.82 -4.63 -8.88
CA ALA A 47 2.99 -4.19 -10.00
C ALA A 47 3.63 -4.51 -11.35
N ARG A 48 4.97 -4.46 -11.44
CA ARG A 48 5.82 -4.67 -12.63
C ARG A 48 5.58 -3.73 -13.82
N PHE A 49 4.37 -3.25 -14.03
CA PHE A 49 3.96 -2.41 -15.15
C PHE A 49 3.08 -1.27 -14.65
N ALA A 50 3.44 -0.05 -15.02
CA ALA A 50 2.54 1.10 -14.85
C ALA A 50 1.46 1.14 -15.93
N LYS A 51 1.76 0.62 -17.13
CA LYS A 51 0.84 0.56 -18.28
C LYS A 51 1.04 -0.72 -19.11
N PRO A 52 -0.03 -1.43 -19.48
CA PRO A 52 -1.38 -1.29 -18.89
C PRO A 52 -1.36 -1.69 -17.41
N LEU A 53 -2.28 -1.13 -16.61
CA LEU A 53 -2.46 -1.53 -15.22
C LEU A 53 -3.01 -2.97 -15.16
N ASP A 54 -2.59 -3.72 -14.15
CA ASP A 54 -3.25 -5.00 -13.82
C ASP A 54 -4.50 -4.73 -12.98
N GLU A 55 -5.59 -4.34 -13.65
CA GLU A 55 -6.82 -3.93 -12.97
C GLU A 55 -7.35 -5.00 -12.00
N ALA A 56 -7.28 -6.27 -12.42
CA ALA A 56 -7.76 -7.39 -11.60
C ALA A 56 -6.99 -7.49 -10.28
N LEU A 57 -5.66 -7.38 -10.31
CA LEU A 57 -4.84 -7.38 -9.10
C LEU A 57 -5.15 -6.17 -8.21
N ILE A 58 -5.25 -4.98 -8.78
CA ILE A 58 -5.50 -3.75 -8.02
C ILE A 58 -6.87 -3.80 -7.32
N LEU A 59 -7.90 -4.25 -8.03
CA LEU A 59 -9.26 -4.37 -7.49
C LEU A 59 -9.35 -5.47 -6.42
N ASP A 60 -8.68 -6.61 -6.63
CA ASP A 60 -8.60 -7.67 -5.63
C ASP A 60 -7.95 -7.17 -4.34
N LEU A 61 -6.80 -6.50 -4.44
CA LEU A 61 -6.12 -5.91 -3.27
C LEU A 61 -7.01 -4.89 -2.55
N ALA A 62 -7.69 -4.01 -3.29
CA ALA A 62 -8.59 -3.01 -2.73
C ALA A 62 -9.84 -3.63 -2.07
N GLN A 63 -10.35 -4.75 -2.60
CA GLN A 63 -11.53 -5.42 -2.06
C GLN A 63 -11.21 -6.25 -0.81
N SER A 64 -10.04 -6.88 -0.77
CA SER A 64 -9.65 -7.84 0.25
C SER A 64 -8.95 -7.23 1.47
N HIS A 65 -8.49 -5.97 1.38
CA HIS A 65 -7.73 -5.31 2.44
C HIS A 65 -8.42 -4.04 2.98
N ALA A 66 -8.15 -3.71 4.23
CA ALA A 66 -8.63 -2.47 4.85
C ALA A 66 -7.77 -1.26 4.46
N VAL A 67 -6.49 -1.50 4.10
CA VAL A 67 -5.55 -0.49 3.66
C VAL A 67 -4.86 -0.95 2.38
N LEU A 68 -4.79 -0.09 1.38
CA LEU A 68 -3.95 -0.27 0.19
C LEU A 68 -2.94 0.87 0.10
N LEU A 69 -1.67 0.54 0.21
CA LEU A 69 -0.56 1.46 0.00
C LEU A 69 0.00 1.23 -1.41
N THR A 70 0.12 2.28 -2.21
CA THR A 70 0.98 2.24 -3.41
C THR A 70 2.33 2.84 -3.08
N ILE A 71 3.40 2.31 -3.66
CA ILE A 71 4.73 2.91 -3.55
C ILE A 71 5.46 2.95 -4.89
N GLU A 72 6.01 4.11 -5.23
CA GLU A 72 6.81 4.34 -6.45
C GLU A 72 7.90 5.39 -6.23
N GLU A 73 8.88 5.41 -7.13
CA GLU A 73 9.93 6.45 -7.22
C GLU A 73 9.57 7.55 -8.25
N GLY A 74 8.35 7.52 -8.80
CA GLY A 74 7.78 8.63 -9.56
C GLY A 74 7.33 9.77 -8.63
N SER A 75 6.87 10.88 -9.22
CA SER A 75 6.28 12.03 -8.52
C SER A 75 4.75 11.94 -8.44
N ARG A 76 4.13 12.89 -7.72
CA ARG A 76 2.67 13.02 -7.68
C ARG A 76 2.09 13.10 -9.08
N GLY A 77 0.95 12.44 -9.27
CA GLY A 77 0.35 12.23 -10.59
C GLY A 77 0.83 10.96 -11.32
N GLY A 78 1.77 10.21 -10.74
CA GLY A 78 2.30 8.94 -11.27
C GLY A 78 1.41 7.72 -11.09
N PHE A 79 2.04 6.56 -10.86
CA PHE A 79 1.37 5.26 -10.67
C PHE A 79 0.29 5.27 -9.59
N GLY A 80 0.57 5.85 -8.42
CA GLY A 80 -0.43 5.96 -7.36
C GLY A 80 -1.70 6.71 -7.81
N ALA A 81 -1.53 7.76 -8.61
CA ALA A 81 -2.67 8.51 -9.16
C ALA A 81 -3.44 7.70 -10.21
N MET A 82 -2.74 6.93 -11.06
CA MET A 82 -3.38 6.01 -12.01
C MET A 82 -4.18 4.91 -11.29
N VAL A 83 -3.66 4.35 -10.20
CA VAL A 83 -4.36 3.39 -9.35
C VAL A 83 -5.60 4.02 -8.73
N LEU A 84 -5.49 5.22 -8.15
CA LEU A 84 -6.63 5.95 -7.58
C LEU A 84 -7.71 6.25 -8.62
N HIS A 85 -7.31 6.64 -9.84
CA HIS A 85 -8.24 6.86 -10.94
C HIS A 85 -9.02 5.59 -11.28
N LEU A 86 -8.34 4.45 -11.44
CA LEU A 86 -8.97 3.15 -11.66
C LEU A 86 -9.95 2.79 -10.52
N LEU A 87 -9.51 2.91 -9.27
CA LEU A 87 -10.35 2.57 -8.11
C LEU A 87 -11.61 3.43 -8.04
N SER A 88 -11.50 4.72 -8.38
CA SER A 88 -12.64 5.62 -8.49
C SER A 88 -13.55 5.23 -9.66
N GLU A 89 -12.98 4.94 -10.84
CA GLU A 89 -13.75 4.58 -12.04
C GLU A 89 -14.59 3.30 -11.82
N LYS A 90 -14.03 2.31 -11.12
CA LYS A 90 -14.73 1.05 -10.84
C LYS A 90 -15.63 1.10 -9.59
N GLY A 91 -15.77 2.24 -8.92
CA GLY A 91 -16.56 2.38 -7.70
C GLY A 91 -15.99 1.61 -6.49
N ALA A 92 -14.72 1.23 -6.52
CA ALA A 92 -14.08 0.46 -5.45
C ALA A 92 -13.98 1.24 -4.13
N LEU A 93 -14.06 2.58 -4.21
CA LEU A 93 -13.98 3.49 -3.07
C LEU A 93 -15.34 3.85 -2.46
N ASP A 94 -16.46 3.59 -3.15
CA ASP A 94 -17.80 4.10 -2.81
C ASP A 94 -18.28 3.65 -1.43
N ALA A 95 -17.94 2.42 -1.04
CA ALA A 95 -18.34 1.84 0.23
C ALA A 95 -17.42 2.22 1.40
N GLY A 96 -16.32 2.94 1.16
CA GLY A 96 -15.36 3.35 2.19
C GLY A 96 -14.69 2.19 2.94
N ARG A 97 -14.63 0.99 2.33
CA ARG A 97 -14.08 -0.22 2.97
C ARG A 97 -12.56 -0.26 2.98
N VAL A 98 -11.94 0.38 2.00
CA VAL A 98 -10.48 0.46 1.85
C VAL A 98 -10.01 1.90 1.99
N ARG A 99 -8.94 2.08 2.76
CA ARG A 99 -8.23 3.35 2.88
C ARG A 99 -6.99 3.28 1.98
N VAL A 100 -6.89 4.19 1.02
CA VAL A 100 -5.77 4.19 0.05
C VAL A 100 -4.80 5.33 0.36
N ARG A 101 -3.50 5.06 0.32
CA ARG A 101 -2.44 6.08 0.41
C ARG A 101 -1.37 5.79 -0.63
N THR A 102 -0.79 6.86 -1.19
CA THR A 102 0.22 6.77 -2.24
C THR A 102 1.53 7.36 -1.74
N LEU A 103 2.58 6.55 -1.68
CA LEU A 103 3.93 6.97 -1.35
C LEU A 103 4.68 7.18 -2.66
N THR A 104 5.12 8.40 -2.90
CA THR A 104 5.73 8.89 -4.14
C THR A 104 6.72 10.00 -3.78
N LEU A 105 7.65 10.34 -4.67
CA LEU A 105 8.52 11.49 -4.45
C LEU A 105 7.69 12.77 -4.28
N PRO A 106 8.06 13.64 -3.32
CA PRO A 106 7.36 14.90 -3.11
C PRO A 106 7.60 15.86 -4.27
N ASP A 107 6.66 16.78 -4.51
CA ASP A 107 6.85 17.91 -5.42
C ASP A 107 7.72 18.98 -4.75
N ALA A 108 8.95 18.62 -4.44
CA ALA A 108 9.93 19.45 -3.77
C ALA A 108 11.33 19.12 -4.28
N TYR A 109 12.22 20.11 -4.23
CA TYR A 109 13.63 19.87 -4.47
C TYR A 109 14.22 19.03 -3.33
N GLN A 110 15.03 18.03 -3.68
CA GLN A 110 15.78 17.23 -2.71
C GLN A 110 17.27 17.53 -2.89
N ASP A 111 17.93 17.82 -1.78
CA ASP A 111 19.38 18.01 -1.78
C ASP A 111 20.10 16.70 -2.12
N GLN A 112 21.28 16.82 -2.72
CA GLN A 112 22.08 15.67 -3.08
C GLN A 112 22.62 14.98 -1.82
N ASP A 113 22.34 13.69 -1.67
CA ASP A 113 22.97 12.82 -0.68
C ASP A 113 23.05 11.39 -1.26
N SER A 114 23.32 10.39 -0.42
CA SER A 114 23.19 8.99 -0.82
C SER A 114 21.72 8.66 -1.15
N PRO A 115 21.45 7.78 -2.12
CA PRO A 115 20.09 7.40 -2.48
C PRO A 115 19.25 6.96 -1.27
N GLU A 116 19.83 6.20 -0.33
CA GLU A 116 19.12 5.72 0.86
C GLU A 116 18.58 6.86 1.71
N LYS A 117 19.37 7.91 1.93
CA LYS A 117 18.96 9.06 2.72
C LYS A 117 17.94 9.92 1.98
N MET A 118 18.13 10.14 0.68
CA MET A 118 17.17 10.87 -0.15
C MET A 118 15.80 10.17 -0.11
N TYR A 119 15.76 8.84 -0.24
CA TYR A 119 14.51 8.10 -0.15
C TYR A 119 13.90 8.10 1.25
N ALA A 120 14.73 8.07 2.31
CA ALA A 120 14.23 8.21 3.68
C ALA A 120 13.63 9.60 3.92
N GLU A 121 14.27 10.66 3.43
CA GLU A 121 13.77 12.04 3.48
C GLU A 121 12.45 12.18 2.70
N ALA A 122 12.35 11.56 1.53
CA ALA A 122 11.13 11.50 0.73
C ALA A 122 10.02 10.61 1.34
N GLY A 123 10.31 9.85 2.41
CA GLY A 123 9.37 8.94 3.03
C GLY A 123 9.08 7.68 2.20
N LEU A 124 10.06 7.20 1.45
CA LEU A 124 9.99 6.00 0.58
C LEU A 124 10.82 4.81 1.10
N ASP A 125 11.19 4.84 2.39
CA ASP A 125 11.87 3.74 3.07
C ASP A 125 10.89 2.84 3.85
N ALA A 126 11.38 1.70 4.34
CA ALA A 126 10.56 0.77 5.12
C ALA A 126 9.90 1.42 6.34
N LYS A 127 10.60 2.34 7.03
CA LYS A 127 10.07 3.02 8.23
C LYS A 127 8.85 3.88 7.89
N ALA A 128 8.92 4.63 6.80
CA ALA A 128 7.79 5.45 6.34
C ALA A 128 6.61 4.60 5.88
N ILE A 129 6.86 3.47 5.20
CA ILE A 129 5.80 2.51 4.80
C ILE A 129 5.10 1.94 6.04
N VAL A 130 5.86 1.47 7.04
CA VAL A 130 5.32 0.95 8.32
C VAL A 130 4.46 2.02 9.00
N LYS A 131 5.00 3.23 9.16
CA LYS A 131 4.28 4.34 9.78
C LYS A 131 2.96 4.62 9.06
N MET A 132 2.99 4.73 7.73
CA MET A 132 1.79 5.00 6.93
C MET A 132 0.75 3.89 7.06
N ALA A 133 1.19 2.62 7.08
CA ALA A 133 0.30 1.47 7.26
C ALA A 133 -0.42 1.54 8.61
N LEU A 134 0.33 1.74 9.70
CA LEU A 134 -0.22 1.80 11.07
C LEU A 134 -1.15 3.00 11.27
N ASP A 135 -0.75 4.19 10.82
CA ASP A 135 -1.56 5.41 10.92
C ASP A 135 -2.89 5.28 10.14
N THR A 136 -2.88 4.49 9.07
CA THR A 136 -4.05 4.32 8.20
C THR A 136 -4.94 3.16 8.63
N LEU A 137 -4.40 2.12 9.27
CA LEU A 137 -5.12 0.90 9.63
C LEU A 137 -6.23 1.21 10.64
N PRO A 138 -7.51 0.92 10.33
CA PRO A 138 -8.56 1.08 11.32
C PRO A 138 -8.43 0.04 12.43
N GLU A 139 -8.68 0.49 13.67
CA GLU A 139 -8.84 -0.38 14.83
C GLU A 139 -9.78 -1.55 14.49
N ARG A 140 -9.43 -2.76 14.98
CA ARG A 140 -10.38 -3.86 14.92
C ARG A 140 -11.55 -3.46 15.82
N LYS A 141 -12.74 -3.29 15.24
CA LYS A 141 -13.96 -3.21 16.04
C LYS A 141 -14.11 -4.56 16.72
N GLU A 142 -13.69 -4.67 17.99
CA GLU A 142 -14.08 -5.80 18.81
C GLU A 142 -15.60 -5.91 18.72
N GLY A 143 -16.09 -7.08 18.33
CA GLY A 143 -17.52 -7.30 18.17
C GLY A 143 -18.22 -6.84 19.44
N ARG A 144 -19.25 -6.00 19.30
CA ARG A 144 -20.12 -5.60 20.43
C ARG A 144 -20.47 -6.86 21.20
N SER A 145 -19.84 -7.06 22.35
CA SER A 145 -20.16 -8.15 23.26
C SER A 145 -21.63 -8.00 23.61
N ARG A 146 -22.43 -8.96 23.14
CA ARG A 146 -23.82 -9.12 23.54
C ARG A 146 -23.85 -9.47 25.02
N LEU A 147 -23.95 -8.49 25.90
CA LEU A 147 -24.29 -8.62 27.32
C LEU A 147 -24.74 -7.23 27.79
N ARG A 148 -25.95 -7.00 28.32
CA ARG A 148 -26.85 -7.86 29.10
C ARG A 148 -28.31 -7.50 28.84
N LEU A 149 -29.15 -8.54 28.70
CA LEU A 149 -30.49 -8.52 29.28
C LEU A 149 -30.33 -8.37 30.80
N ALA A 150 -30.93 -7.31 31.35
CA ALA A 150 -31.54 -7.28 32.67
C ALA A 150 -32.61 -6.20 32.62
#